data_AF-A0A8T8WYC8-F1
#
_entry.id   AF-A0A8T8WYC8-F1
#
_cell.length_a   1.000
_cell.length_b   1.000
_cell.length_c   1.000
_cell.angle_alpha   90.00
_cell.angle_beta   90.00
_cell.angle_gamma   90.00
#
_symmetry.space_group_name_H-M   'P 1'
#
loop_
_entity.id
_entity.type
_entity.pdbx_description
1 polymer ?
#
loop_
_entity_poly.entity_id
_entity_poly.type
_entity_poly.pdbx_seq_one_letter_code
_entity_poly.pdbx_strand_id
1 'polypeptide(L)'
;MESPPPIGESRPEVGDWVKVIIRRFTQNRGDDVMNNLFLSDTPNFEAVNEFFGELNQHIHAANLAHGQEDIRAGEIPAQTYQAMYRSWRMEIEKPEVKNNPSLGWKAYDQVYQALNEFNKAYNLPLGWNISPTAAETVFGHRPPPKTSLQAASVQRDSGSESSEDESIDDDGLSGIDLLETRARQQSRSLVNAKVLFWWSKGAGTQIFVRYGPRSNPIFRIRAGTHEYYDKKTVTRVLVSKTRGYMKKPAVMDGILGETWKYERKHVSDILGVGWKIEDDDESRIDPLALIEPATGVMYPETRVFVVWKDGEKTLETRAFIRRIANGSNLDGDRLIFQKAKELE
;
A
#
# COMPACT_ATOMS: atom_id res chain seq x y z
N MET A 1 30.23 -8.09 -20.30
CA MET A 1 28.82 -7.67 -20.33
C MET A 1 28.01 -8.79 -19.73
N GLU A 2 27.63 -8.67 -18.47
CA GLU A 2 26.70 -9.60 -17.83
C GLU A 2 25.41 -8.82 -17.59
N SER A 3 24.34 -9.25 -18.25
CA SER A 3 22.99 -8.79 -17.95
C SER A 3 22.66 -9.16 -16.50
N PRO A 4 21.92 -8.32 -15.75
CA PRO A 4 21.44 -8.71 -14.43
C PRO A 4 20.63 -10.02 -14.57
N PRO A 5 20.76 -10.97 -13.62
CA PRO A 5 20.09 -12.25 -13.73
C PRO A 5 18.57 -12.02 -13.81
N PRO A 6 17.86 -12.78 -14.66
CA PRO A 6 16.43 -12.62 -14.81
C PRO A 6 15.75 -12.91 -13.46
N ILE A 7 14.99 -11.92 -12.97
CA ILE A 7 14.08 -12.09 -11.84
C ILE A 7 12.89 -12.92 -12.36
N GLY A 8 13.08 -14.23 -12.51
CA GLY A 8 12.08 -15.08 -13.19
C GLY A 8 12.24 -16.59 -13.01
N GLU A 9 13.37 -17.09 -12.50
CA GLU A 9 13.46 -18.50 -12.12
C GLU A 9 12.81 -18.73 -10.75
N SER A 10 12.03 -19.81 -10.63
CA SER A 10 11.39 -20.22 -9.38
C SER A 10 12.44 -20.36 -8.29
N ARG A 11 12.52 -19.37 -7.40
CA ARG A 11 13.50 -19.38 -6.32
C ARG A 11 13.26 -20.59 -5.42
N PRO A 12 14.33 -21.22 -4.90
CA PRO A 12 14.21 -22.27 -3.91
C PRO A 12 13.34 -21.80 -2.74
N GLU A 13 12.45 -22.66 -2.25
CA GLU A 13 11.62 -22.35 -1.10
C GLU A 13 12.53 -22.12 0.12
N VAL A 14 12.43 -20.92 0.71
CA VAL A 14 13.27 -20.51 1.85
C VAL A 14 12.52 -20.70 3.15
N GLY A 15 13.17 -21.33 4.11
CA GLY A 15 12.64 -21.46 5.46
C GLY A 15 12.49 -20.13 6.18
N ASP A 16 11.54 -20.05 7.12
CA ASP A 16 11.27 -18.82 7.88
C ASP A 16 12.47 -18.31 8.70
N TRP A 17 13.43 -19.20 9.03
CA TRP A 17 14.67 -18.81 9.71
C TRP A 17 15.52 -17.84 8.88
N VAL A 18 15.53 -17.97 7.55
CA VAL A 18 16.26 -17.07 6.65
C VAL A 18 15.73 -15.64 6.78
N LYS A 19 14.40 -15.47 6.80
CA LYS A 19 13.76 -14.16 6.99
C LYS A 19 14.12 -13.53 8.34
N VAL A 20 14.20 -14.35 9.39
CA VAL A 20 14.59 -13.89 10.74
C VAL A 20 16.05 -13.44 10.78
N ILE A 21 16.96 -14.19 10.14
CA ILE A 21 18.38 -13.85 10.06
C ILE A 21 18.56 -12.53 9.31
N ILE A 22 17.94 -12.40 8.12
CA ILE A 22 17.98 -11.18 7.33
C ILE A 22 17.48 -9.99 8.16
N ARG A 23 16.30 -10.10 8.79
CA ARG A 23 15.77 -9.02 9.63
C ARG A 23 16.71 -8.61 10.77
N ARG A 24 17.30 -9.57 11.48
CA ARG A 24 18.20 -9.27 12.60
C ARG A 24 19.50 -8.62 12.10
N PHE A 25 20.03 -9.10 10.99
CA PHE A 25 21.28 -8.63 10.44
C PHE A 25 21.15 -7.22 9.87
N THR A 26 20.05 -6.92 9.17
CA THR A 26 19.78 -5.60 8.59
C THR A 26 19.49 -4.53 9.65
N GLN A 27 18.84 -4.89 10.77
CA GLN A 27 18.56 -3.96 11.89
C GLN A 27 19.81 -3.44 12.61
N ASN A 28 20.92 -4.19 12.61
CA ASN A 28 22.09 -3.84 13.41
C ASN A 28 23.12 -2.99 12.67
N ARG A 29 23.31 -3.23 11.36
CA ARG A 29 24.43 -2.66 10.58
C ARG A 29 24.04 -2.21 9.17
N GLY A 30 22.81 -2.48 8.75
CA GLY A 30 22.46 -2.39 7.34
C GLY A 30 22.25 -0.96 6.85
N ASP A 31 21.68 -0.07 7.65
CA ASP A 31 21.48 1.33 7.23
C ASP A 31 22.81 2.09 7.06
N ASP A 32 23.82 1.84 7.91
CA ASP A 32 25.15 2.45 7.75
C ASP A 32 25.83 2.03 6.44
N VAL A 33 25.76 0.75 6.09
CA VAL A 33 26.35 0.23 4.85
C VAL A 33 25.61 0.76 3.62
N MET A 34 24.28 0.79 3.67
CA MET A 34 23.47 1.19 2.52
C MET A 34 23.40 2.71 2.33
N ASN A 35 23.51 3.49 3.41
CA ASN A 35 23.71 4.94 3.32
C ASN A 35 25.05 5.26 2.64
N ASN A 36 26.13 4.54 2.96
CA ASN A 36 27.41 4.70 2.27
C ASN A 36 27.36 4.28 0.79
N LEU A 37 26.40 3.45 0.39
CA LEU A 37 26.18 3.09 -1.01
C LEU A 37 25.39 4.17 -1.77
N PHE A 38 24.28 4.63 -1.20
CA PHE A 38 23.27 5.41 -1.93
C PHE A 38 23.24 6.91 -1.60
N LEU A 39 23.86 7.33 -0.50
CA LEU A 39 23.94 8.74 -0.07
C LEU A 39 25.35 9.33 -0.23
N SER A 40 26.34 8.52 -0.64
CA SER A 40 27.72 8.95 -0.85
C SER A 40 28.04 9.09 -2.34
N ASP A 41 28.77 10.14 -2.70
CA ASP A 41 29.27 10.37 -4.07
C ASP A 41 30.33 9.34 -4.49
N THR A 42 30.96 8.66 -3.52
CA THR A 42 31.91 7.57 -3.72
C THR A 42 31.41 6.31 -3.01
N PRO A 43 30.49 5.56 -3.64
CA PRO A 43 29.90 4.37 -3.03
C PRO A 43 30.94 3.30 -2.71
N ASN A 44 30.89 2.77 -1.49
CA ASN A 44 31.77 1.67 -1.08
C ASN A 44 31.12 0.30 -1.35
N PHE A 45 31.31 -0.20 -2.58
CA PHE A 45 30.79 -1.53 -2.96
C PHE A 45 31.50 -2.69 -2.26
N GLU A 46 32.73 -2.49 -1.80
CA GLU A 46 33.47 -3.51 -1.03
C GLU A 46 32.76 -3.77 0.30
N ALA A 47 32.41 -2.71 1.03
CA ALA A 47 31.64 -2.82 2.27
C ALA A 47 30.25 -3.46 2.06
N VAL A 48 29.58 -3.18 0.95
CA VAL A 48 28.29 -3.82 0.59
C VAL A 48 28.48 -5.31 0.33
N ASN A 49 29.53 -5.69 -0.41
CA ASN A 49 29.83 -7.09 -0.69
C ASN A 49 30.24 -7.85 0.57
N GLU A 50 31.04 -7.25 1.46
CA GLU A 50 31.39 -7.82 2.76
C GLU A 50 30.16 -8.01 3.64
N PHE A 51 29.29 -7.00 3.73
CA PHE A 51 28.05 -7.05 4.49
C PHE A 51 27.15 -8.22 4.05
N PHE A 52 26.90 -8.35 2.74
CA PHE A 52 26.09 -9.46 2.23
C PHE A 52 26.84 -10.79 2.26
N GLY A 53 28.17 -10.79 2.16
CA GLY A 53 29.00 -11.98 2.36
C GLY A 53 28.84 -12.56 3.77
N GLU A 54 28.92 -11.71 4.80
CA GLU A 54 28.71 -12.10 6.20
C GLU A 54 27.27 -12.57 6.43
N LEU A 55 26.26 -11.86 5.89
CA LEU A 55 24.86 -12.29 5.97
C LEU A 55 24.65 -13.66 5.32
N ASN A 56 25.18 -13.86 4.11
CA ASN A 56 25.04 -15.12 3.39
C ASN A 56 25.71 -16.28 4.14
N GLN A 57 26.83 -16.07 4.81
CA GLN A 57 27.45 -17.08 5.68
C GLN A 57 26.51 -17.51 6.81
N HIS A 58 25.80 -16.57 7.44
CA HIS A 58 24.80 -16.90 8.47
C HIS A 58 23.61 -17.67 7.89
N ILE A 59 23.16 -17.32 6.69
CA ILE A 59 22.10 -18.03 5.98
C ILE A 59 22.53 -19.46 5.67
N HIS A 60 23.73 -19.65 5.12
CA HIS A 60 24.29 -20.97 4.79
C HIS A 60 24.42 -21.84 6.04
N ALA A 61 24.95 -21.29 7.13
CA ALA A 61 25.08 -22.01 8.40
C ALA A 61 23.71 -22.46 8.96
N ALA A 62 22.70 -21.59 8.86
CA ALA A 62 21.35 -21.92 9.31
C ALA A 62 20.67 -22.96 8.41
N ASN A 63 20.81 -22.84 7.08
CA ASN A 63 20.30 -23.83 6.13
C ASN A 63 20.87 -25.22 6.41
N LEU A 64 22.18 -25.30 6.68
CA LEU A 64 22.84 -26.55 7.07
C LEU A 64 22.27 -27.11 8.38
N ALA A 65 22.09 -26.27 9.41
CA ALA A 65 21.55 -26.68 10.70
C ALA A 65 20.09 -27.16 10.64
N HIS A 66 19.31 -26.62 9.71
CA HIS A 66 17.91 -26.97 9.49
C HIS A 66 17.70 -28.10 8.47
N GLY A 67 18.78 -28.66 7.90
CA GLY A 67 18.71 -29.77 6.96
C GLY A 67 18.15 -29.40 5.59
N GLN A 68 18.30 -28.14 5.18
CA GLN A 68 17.88 -27.67 3.86
C GLN A 68 18.73 -28.30 2.76
N GLU A 69 18.10 -28.82 1.70
CA GLU A 69 18.79 -29.48 0.58
C GLU A 69 19.72 -28.53 -0.16
N ASP A 70 19.27 -27.31 -0.42
CA ASP A 70 20.08 -26.24 -1.00
C ASP A 70 20.60 -25.30 0.10
N ILE A 71 21.89 -25.43 0.43
CA ILE A 71 22.57 -24.58 1.40
C ILE A 71 22.54 -23.10 0.99
N ARG A 72 22.47 -22.81 -0.32
CA ARG A 72 22.45 -21.45 -0.88
C ARG A 72 21.04 -20.89 -1.01
N ALA A 73 20.00 -21.63 -0.58
CA ALA A 73 18.63 -21.14 -0.60
C ALA A 73 18.51 -19.83 0.21
N GLY A 74 18.12 -18.76 -0.48
CA GLY A 74 18.00 -17.42 0.12
C GLY A 74 19.28 -16.59 0.13
N GLU A 75 20.36 -17.04 -0.51
CA GLU A 75 21.58 -16.25 -0.71
C GLU A 75 21.28 -14.97 -1.51
N ILE A 76 21.76 -13.85 -0.98
CA ILE A 76 21.56 -12.53 -1.58
C ILE A 76 22.73 -12.22 -2.50
N PRO A 77 22.51 -11.98 -3.81
CA PRO A 77 23.58 -11.64 -4.74
C PRO A 77 23.98 -10.17 -4.56
N ALA A 78 24.99 -9.93 -3.74
CA ALA A 78 25.46 -8.59 -3.37
C ALA A 78 25.84 -7.71 -4.58
N GLN A 79 26.33 -8.34 -5.64
CA GLN A 79 26.77 -7.66 -6.87
C GLN A 79 25.61 -6.95 -7.59
N THR A 80 24.36 -7.34 -7.32
CA THR A 80 23.19 -6.72 -7.96
C THR A 80 23.08 -5.23 -7.63
N TYR A 81 23.38 -4.81 -6.40
CA TYR A 81 23.41 -3.39 -6.04
C TYR A 81 24.44 -2.60 -6.84
N GLN A 82 25.64 -3.17 -6.99
CA GLN A 82 26.70 -2.56 -7.79
C GLN A 82 26.33 -2.48 -9.27
N ALA A 83 25.74 -3.54 -9.83
CA ALA A 83 25.30 -3.57 -11.21
C ALA A 83 24.20 -2.54 -11.47
N MET A 84 23.19 -2.46 -10.60
CA MET A 84 22.08 -1.50 -10.72
C MET A 84 22.57 -0.05 -10.59
N TYR A 85 23.45 0.24 -9.63
CA TYR A 85 24.03 1.58 -9.47
C TYR A 85 24.88 1.98 -10.70
N ARG A 86 25.73 1.08 -11.20
CA ARG A 86 26.52 1.35 -12.42
C ARG A 86 25.64 1.54 -13.64
N SER A 87 24.58 0.74 -13.77
CA SER A 87 23.60 0.89 -14.85
C SER A 87 22.96 2.27 -14.83
N TRP A 88 22.54 2.73 -13.65
CA TRP A 88 22.03 4.08 -13.47
C TRP A 88 23.06 5.13 -13.88
N ARG A 89 24.29 5.07 -13.35
CA ARG A 89 25.37 6.01 -13.66
C ARG A 89 25.68 6.10 -15.15
N MET A 90 25.68 4.99 -15.88
CA MET A 90 25.88 5.00 -17.32
C MET A 90 24.71 5.65 -18.06
N GLU A 91 23.47 5.43 -17.61
CA GLU A 91 22.27 6.01 -18.24
C GLU A 91 22.24 7.54 -18.10
N ILE A 92 22.59 8.05 -16.91
CA ILE A 92 22.58 9.49 -16.63
C ILE A 92 23.72 10.25 -17.32
N GLU A 93 24.82 9.56 -17.67
CA GLU A 93 25.96 10.14 -18.38
C GLU A 93 25.73 10.21 -19.90
N LYS A 94 24.66 9.58 -20.43
CA LYS A 94 24.31 9.67 -21.85
C LYS A 94 24.00 11.12 -22.27
N PRO A 95 24.50 11.60 -23.43
CA PRO A 95 24.26 12.97 -23.88
C PRO A 95 22.77 13.33 -24.01
N GLU A 96 21.91 12.38 -24.39
CA GLU A 96 20.46 12.61 -24.53
C GLU A 96 19.75 12.77 -23.17
N VAL A 97 20.31 12.20 -22.10
CA VAL A 97 19.73 12.19 -20.76
C VAL A 97 20.27 13.34 -19.92
N LYS A 98 21.58 13.63 -20.04
CA LYS A 98 22.29 14.68 -19.29
C LYS A 98 21.65 16.07 -19.44
N ASN A 99 21.07 16.37 -20.60
CA ASN A 99 20.41 17.64 -20.88
C ASN A 99 18.88 17.55 -20.84
N ASN A 100 18.32 16.43 -20.39
CA ASN A 100 16.88 16.19 -20.35
C ASN A 100 16.44 15.65 -18.98
N PRO A 101 16.05 16.54 -18.05
CA PRO A 101 15.60 16.16 -16.71
C PRO A 101 14.50 15.10 -16.71
N SER A 102 13.58 15.13 -17.68
CA SER A 102 12.49 14.15 -17.77
C SER A 102 13.00 12.74 -18.07
N LEU A 103 14.04 12.60 -18.90
CA LEU A 103 14.65 11.30 -19.18
C LEU A 103 15.53 10.85 -18.00
N GLY A 104 16.20 11.78 -17.33
CA GLY A 104 16.97 11.51 -16.11
C GLY A 104 16.11 10.94 -14.98
N TRP A 105 14.97 11.58 -14.70
CA TRP A 105 14.00 11.10 -13.74
C TRP A 105 13.40 9.74 -14.13
N LYS A 106 13.17 9.50 -15.43
CA LYS A 106 12.71 8.19 -15.92
C LYS A 106 13.75 7.08 -15.69
N ALA A 107 15.03 7.36 -15.96
CA ALA A 107 16.12 6.41 -15.72
C ALA A 107 16.30 6.11 -14.22
N TYR A 108 16.18 7.14 -13.38
CA TYR A 108 16.14 6.98 -11.92
C TYR A 108 14.97 6.10 -11.48
N ASP A 109 13.74 6.39 -11.93
CA ASP A 109 12.53 5.66 -11.53
C ASP A 109 12.64 4.16 -11.90
N GLN A 110 13.22 3.84 -13.06
CA GLN A 110 13.44 2.45 -13.50
C GLN A 110 14.38 1.68 -12.57
N VAL A 111 15.50 2.29 -12.17
CA VAL A 111 16.48 1.64 -11.28
C VAL A 111 15.93 1.56 -9.86
N TYR A 112 15.22 2.59 -9.41
CA TYR A 112 14.54 2.61 -8.13
C TYR A 112 13.52 1.46 -8.02
N GLN A 113 12.71 1.24 -9.05
CA GLN A 113 11.77 0.13 -9.10
C GLN A 113 12.48 -1.23 -9.08
N ALA A 114 13.53 -1.41 -9.89
CA ALA A 114 14.29 -2.66 -9.93
C ALA A 114 14.94 -3.01 -8.58
N LEU A 115 15.46 -2.01 -7.86
CA LEU A 115 15.98 -2.18 -6.50
C LEU A 115 14.88 -2.53 -5.49
N ASN A 116 13.69 -1.93 -5.62
CA ASN A 116 12.56 -2.24 -4.74
C ASN A 116 12.07 -3.69 -4.93
N GLU A 117 11.96 -4.14 -6.18
CA GLU A 117 11.62 -5.53 -6.50
C GLU A 117 12.68 -6.51 -5.98
N PHE A 118 13.96 -6.17 -6.15
CA PHE A 118 15.07 -6.94 -5.59
C PHE A 118 14.96 -7.05 -4.06
N ASN A 119 14.78 -5.93 -3.37
CA ASN A 119 14.67 -5.89 -1.91
C ASN A 119 13.49 -6.75 -1.42
N LYS A 120 12.31 -6.58 -2.04
CA LYS A 120 11.11 -7.36 -1.74
C LYS A 120 11.34 -8.85 -1.93
N ALA A 121 11.97 -9.25 -3.02
CA ALA A 121 12.21 -10.65 -3.35
C ALA A 121 13.18 -11.34 -2.38
N TYR A 122 14.06 -10.57 -1.72
CA TYR A 122 15.02 -11.07 -0.72
C TYR A 122 14.65 -10.72 0.74
N ASN A 123 13.46 -10.18 0.99
CA ASN A 123 13.03 -9.74 2.34
C ASN A 123 13.98 -8.69 2.98
N LEU A 124 14.61 -7.86 2.14
CA LEU A 124 15.46 -6.75 2.57
C LEU A 124 14.61 -5.50 2.85
N PRO A 125 15.13 -4.54 3.64
CA PRO A 125 14.46 -3.25 3.86
C PRO A 125 14.17 -2.53 2.54
N LEU A 126 12.92 -2.14 2.31
CA LEU A 126 12.50 -1.47 1.09
C LEU A 126 13.11 -0.06 0.95
N GLY A 127 13.50 0.56 2.07
CA GLY A 127 14.16 1.86 2.11
C GLY A 127 15.61 1.85 1.59
N TRP A 128 16.19 0.68 1.32
CA TRP A 128 17.54 0.57 0.75
C TRP A 128 17.52 0.82 -0.75
N ASN A 129 17.48 2.10 -1.10
CA ASN A 129 17.37 2.56 -2.48
C ASN A 129 18.15 3.86 -2.70
N ILE A 130 18.31 4.24 -3.97
CA ILE A 130 18.92 5.51 -4.35
C ILE A 130 18.03 6.65 -3.82
N SER A 131 18.61 7.63 -3.16
CA SER A 131 17.85 8.77 -2.64
C SER A 131 17.34 9.67 -3.77
N PRO A 132 16.10 10.19 -3.68
CA PRO A 132 15.60 11.23 -4.58
C PRO A 132 16.50 12.47 -4.60
N THR A 133 17.15 12.79 -3.46
CA THR A 133 18.08 13.92 -3.38
C THR A 133 19.31 13.74 -4.26
N ALA A 134 19.79 12.50 -4.45
CA ALA A 134 20.89 12.20 -5.36
C ALA A 134 20.48 12.33 -6.84
N ALA A 135 19.20 12.19 -7.16
CA ALA A 135 18.66 12.48 -8.48
C ALA A 135 18.41 13.98 -8.69
N GLU A 136 17.94 14.68 -7.66
CA GLU A 136 17.71 16.13 -7.68
C GLU A 136 19.01 16.93 -7.87
N THR A 137 20.13 16.49 -7.29
CA THR A 137 21.44 17.12 -7.50
C THR A 137 21.92 16.99 -8.94
N VAL A 138 21.52 15.94 -9.66
CA VAL A 138 21.95 15.68 -11.04
C VAL A 138 20.98 16.29 -12.06
N PHE A 139 19.68 16.28 -11.78
CA PHE A 139 18.63 16.62 -12.76
C PHE A 139 17.79 17.84 -12.41
N GLY A 140 17.96 18.40 -11.21
CA GLY A 140 17.08 19.43 -10.67
C GLY A 140 15.74 18.87 -10.19
N HIS A 141 14.87 19.78 -9.72
CA HIS A 141 13.56 19.42 -9.17
C HIS A 141 12.71 18.58 -10.14
N ARG A 142 12.01 17.59 -9.56
CA ARG A 142 11.14 16.68 -10.32
C ARG A 142 10.08 17.47 -11.09
N PRO A 143 9.94 17.27 -12.42
CA PRO A 143 8.88 17.88 -13.19
C PRO A 143 7.51 17.45 -12.65
N PRO A 144 6.54 18.36 -12.50
CA PRO A 144 5.20 17.99 -12.10
C PRO A 144 4.59 17.03 -13.14
N PRO A 145 3.81 16.03 -12.71
CA PRO A 145 3.11 15.16 -13.64
C PRO A 145 2.22 16.00 -14.56
N LYS A 146 2.32 15.80 -15.88
CA LYS A 146 1.55 16.57 -16.88
C LYS A 146 0.06 16.28 -16.73
N THR A 147 -0.65 17.10 -15.94
CA THR A 147 -2.11 17.07 -15.86
C THR A 147 -2.69 17.80 -17.07
N SER A 148 -3.53 17.11 -17.85
CA SER A 148 -4.32 17.68 -18.95
C SER A 148 -5.28 18.74 -18.41
N LEU A 149 -5.01 20.00 -18.71
CA LEU A 149 -5.88 21.15 -18.42
C LEU A 149 -7.13 21.12 -19.30
N GLN A 150 -8.30 20.89 -18.67
CA GLN A 150 -9.55 21.54 -19.07
C GLN A 150 -10.25 22.04 -17.80
N ALA A 151 -9.90 23.25 -17.41
CA ALA A 151 -10.60 23.99 -16.38
C ALA A 151 -11.85 24.64 -16.99
N ALA A 152 -13.02 24.08 -16.73
CA ALA A 152 -14.28 24.80 -16.86
C ALA A 152 -14.51 25.59 -15.56
N SER A 153 -14.43 26.91 -15.69
CA SER A 153 -14.79 27.90 -14.68
C SER A 153 -16.23 27.72 -14.20
N VAL A 154 -16.43 27.50 -12.89
CA VAL A 154 -17.72 27.74 -12.23
C VAL A 154 -17.49 28.57 -10.99
N GLN A 155 -18.32 29.60 -10.89
CA GLN A 155 -18.27 30.73 -9.98
C GLN A 155 -18.35 30.31 -8.50
N ARG A 156 -17.65 31.10 -7.68
CA ARG A 156 -17.75 31.10 -6.22
C ARG A 156 -19.17 31.46 -5.81
N ASP A 157 -19.80 30.62 -5.00
CA ASP A 157 -20.85 31.07 -4.10
C ASP A 157 -20.41 30.82 -2.66
N SER A 158 -20.60 31.84 -1.84
CA SER A 158 -20.15 31.91 -0.46
C SER A 158 -21.17 31.22 0.44
N GLY A 159 -20.77 30.11 1.04
CA GLY A 159 -21.50 29.45 2.12
C GLY A 159 -20.57 29.24 3.30
N SER A 160 -20.56 30.21 4.21
CA SER A 160 -19.99 30.14 5.56
C SER A 160 -20.50 28.88 6.28
N GLU A 161 -19.60 28.10 6.90
CA GLU A 161 -19.85 27.49 8.21
C GLU A 161 -18.62 26.78 8.80
N SER A 162 -18.15 27.37 9.92
CA SER A 162 -17.43 26.81 11.07
C SER A 162 -16.06 26.13 10.84
N SER A 163 -15.01 26.93 10.99
CA SER A 163 -13.65 26.50 11.33
C SER A 163 -13.60 26.04 12.79
N GLU A 164 -13.51 24.73 13.01
CA GLU A 164 -12.98 24.18 14.27
C GLU A 164 -11.52 23.80 14.01
N ASP A 165 -10.63 24.77 14.21
CA ASP A 165 -9.19 24.55 14.36
C ASP A 165 -8.98 23.89 15.72
N GLU A 166 -8.85 22.56 15.75
CA GLU A 166 -8.33 21.88 16.92
C GLU A 166 -6.80 21.99 16.91
N SER A 167 -6.28 22.88 17.75
CA SER A 167 -4.88 22.94 18.14
C SER A 167 -4.49 21.63 18.83
N ILE A 168 -3.53 20.89 18.26
CA ILE A 168 -2.96 19.70 18.89
C ILE A 168 -2.04 20.14 20.01
N ASP A 169 -2.35 19.72 21.23
CA ASP A 169 -1.49 19.87 22.40
C ASP A 169 -0.17 19.09 22.21
N ASP A 170 0.92 19.81 22.46
CA ASP A 170 2.31 19.40 22.35
C ASP A 170 2.73 18.59 23.59
N ASP A 171 2.40 17.29 23.61
CA ASP A 171 2.85 16.41 24.68
C ASP A 171 3.57 15.18 24.09
N GLY A 172 4.87 15.35 23.80
CA GLY A 172 5.84 14.25 23.68
C GLY A 172 6.26 13.80 22.27
N LEU A 173 5.93 14.54 21.20
CA LEU A 173 6.38 14.20 19.84
C LEU A 173 7.78 14.75 19.55
N SER A 174 8.64 13.95 18.90
CA SER A 174 9.97 14.41 18.50
C SER A 174 9.88 15.42 17.34
N GLY A 175 10.90 16.26 17.14
CA GLY A 175 10.88 17.32 16.13
C GLY A 175 10.61 16.84 14.70
N ILE A 176 10.97 15.58 14.37
CA ILE A 176 10.67 14.98 13.06
C ILE A 176 9.21 14.52 12.96
N ASP A 177 8.62 14.04 14.05
CA ASP A 177 7.20 13.63 14.10
C ASP A 177 6.27 14.83 13.94
N LEU A 178 6.64 15.98 14.52
CA LEU A 178 5.93 17.25 14.35
C LEU A 178 6.04 17.76 12.91
N LEU A 179 7.21 17.63 12.28
CA LEU A 179 7.43 18.03 10.89
C LEU A 179 6.65 17.14 9.92
N GLU A 180 6.67 15.82 10.15
CA GLU A 180 5.92 14.84 9.36
C GLU A 180 4.40 15.04 9.51
N THR A 181 3.95 15.36 10.73
CA THR A 181 2.54 15.70 11.01
C THR A 181 2.12 16.96 10.25
N ARG A 182 2.96 18.02 10.25
CA ARG A 182 2.69 19.27 9.54
C ARG A 182 2.70 19.09 8.02
N ALA A 183 3.67 18.34 7.48
CA ALA A 183 3.75 18.04 6.06
C ALA A 183 2.53 17.22 5.59
N ARG A 184 2.11 16.23 6.39
CA ARG A 184 0.88 15.45 6.12
C ARG A 184 -0.39 16.30 6.24
N GLN A 185 -0.48 17.21 7.21
CA GLN A 185 -1.62 18.14 7.32
C GLN A 185 -1.69 19.12 6.15
N GLN A 186 -0.57 19.63 5.66
CA GLN A 186 -0.54 20.47 4.45
C GLN A 186 -1.00 19.68 3.21
N SER A 187 -0.58 18.42 3.08
CA SER A 187 -1.10 17.51 2.04
C SER A 187 -2.63 17.29 2.15
N ARG A 188 -3.19 17.26 3.36
CA ARG A 188 -4.65 17.14 3.58
C ARG A 188 -5.44 18.38 3.17
N SER A 189 -4.89 19.58 3.32
CA SER A 189 -5.56 20.78 2.80
C SER A 189 -5.71 20.73 1.27
N LEU A 190 -4.87 19.93 0.60
CA LEU A 190 -4.90 19.72 -0.85
C LEU A 190 -5.82 18.54 -1.25
N VAL A 191 -6.12 17.62 -0.34
CA VAL A 191 -6.97 16.44 -0.57
C VAL A 191 -7.94 16.25 0.62
N ASN A 192 -9.22 16.62 0.43
CA ASN A 192 -10.30 16.48 1.43
C ASN A 192 -10.59 15.01 1.81
N ALA A 193 -9.68 14.38 2.55
CA ALA A 193 -9.76 13.00 3.01
C ALA A 193 -10.41 12.91 4.39
N LYS A 194 -11.42 12.04 4.55
CA LYS A 194 -12.04 11.74 5.84
C LYS A 194 -12.04 10.24 6.11
N VAL A 195 -11.39 9.84 7.20
CA VAL A 195 -11.45 8.45 7.69
C VAL A 195 -12.81 8.19 8.35
N LEU A 196 -13.52 7.16 7.88
CA LEU A 196 -14.84 6.79 8.40
C LEU A 196 -14.80 5.56 9.31
N PHE A 197 -13.88 4.63 9.02
CA PHE A 197 -13.74 3.38 9.76
C PHE A 197 -12.29 2.93 9.81
N TRP A 198 -11.94 2.12 10.80
CA TRP A 198 -10.64 1.44 10.86
C TRP A 198 -10.75 0.01 11.41
N TRP A 199 -9.81 -0.87 11.07
CA TRP A 199 -9.69 -2.21 11.66
C TRP A 199 -8.24 -2.67 11.77
N SER A 200 -8.00 -3.65 12.64
CA SER A 200 -6.68 -4.28 12.80
C SER A 200 -6.38 -5.21 11.62
N LYS A 201 -5.15 -5.18 11.10
CA LYS A 201 -4.65 -6.14 10.09
C LYS A 201 -3.17 -6.45 10.35
N GLY A 202 -2.90 -7.70 10.76
CA GLY A 202 -1.57 -8.09 11.23
C GLY A 202 -1.15 -7.24 12.43
N ALA A 203 0.08 -6.71 12.39
CA ALA A 203 0.59 -5.76 13.38
C ALA A 203 0.09 -4.31 13.16
N GLY A 204 -0.51 -4.03 12.00
CA GLY A 204 -0.95 -2.69 11.60
C GLY A 204 -2.46 -2.49 11.68
N THR A 205 -2.90 -1.39 11.07
CA THR A 205 -4.31 -1.07 10.88
C THR A 205 -4.58 -0.77 9.41
N GLN A 206 -5.83 -0.91 9.01
CA GLN A 206 -6.37 -0.41 7.76
C GLN A 206 -7.50 0.56 8.05
N ILE A 207 -7.73 1.46 7.10
CA ILE A 207 -8.74 2.50 7.17
C ILE A 207 -9.61 2.50 5.94
N PHE A 208 -10.89 2.86 6.13
CA PHE A 208 -11.81 3.18 5.05
C PHE A 208 -11.95 4.69 4.98
N VAL A 209 -11.50 5.26 3.87
CA VAL A 209 -11.37 6.70 3.67
C VAL A 209 -12.34 7.15 2.59
N ARG A 210 -12.93 8.32 2.80
CA ARG A 210 -13.69 9.05 1.78
C ARG A 210 -12.88 10.27 1.35
N TYR A 211 -12.57 10.35 0.06
CA TYR A 211 -12.03 11.55 -0.58
C TYR A 211 -13.15 12.34 -1.24
N GLY A 212 -12.97 13.65 -1.33
CA GLY A 212 -13.90 14.54 -2.02
C GLY A 212 -15.14 14.92 -1.19
N PRO A 213 -16.00 15.78 -1.75
CA PRO A 213 -17.20 16.26 -1.08
C PRO A 213 -18.25 15.14 -0.93
N ARG A 214 -19.21 15.34 -0.03
CA ARG A 214 -20.32 14.36 0.17
C ARG A 214 -21.16 14.13 -1.08
N SER A 215 -21.20 15.11 -1.99
CA SER A 215 -21.93 15.05 -3.27
C SER A 215 -21.23 14.20 -4.32
N ASN A 216 -19.89 14.05 -4.26
CA ASN A 216 -19.13 13.20 -5.17
C ASN A 216 -17.99 12.47 -4.41
N PRO A 217 -18.32 11.48 -3.58
CA PRO A 217 -17.36 10.84 -2.71
C PRO A 217 -16.66 9.65 -3.37
N ILE A 218 -15.33 9.62 -3.31
CA ILE A 218 -14.53 8.45 -3.69
C ILE A 218 -14.12 7.70 -2.44
N PHE A 219 -14.33 6.39 -2.39
CA PHE A 219 -13.98 5.57 -1.23
C PHE A 219 -12.81 4.63 -1.51
N ARG A 220 -11.89 4.49 -0.55
CA ARG A 220 -10.71 3.63 -0.65
C ARG A 220 -10.39 2.92 0.65
N ILE A 221 -9.72 1.78 0.54
CA ILE A 221 -9.04 1.14 1.67
C ILE A 221 -7.56 1.49 1.61
N ARG A 222 -7.04 2.06 2.68
CA ARG A 222 -5.61 2.42 2.81
C ARG A 222 -5.01 1.79 4.06
N ALA A 223 -3.68 1.78 4.11
CA ALA A 223 -2.97 1.52 5.36
C ALA A 223 -3.39 2.56 6.41
N GLY A 224 -3.53 2.16 7.67
CA GLY A 224 -3.95 3.09 8.73
C GLY A 224 -2.89 4.12 9.09
N THR A 225 -1.67 4.02 8.57
CA THR A 225 -0.66 5.07 8.64
C THR A 225 -0.78 6.10 7.52
N HIS A 226 -1.62 5.84 6.51
CA HIS A 226 -1.79 6.70 5.34
C HIS A 226 -2.55 7.98 5.68
N GLU A 227 -3.52 7.89 6.59
CA GLU A 227 -4.25 9.05 7.12
C GLU A 227 -4.17 9.10 8.63
N TYR A 228 -4.15 10.30 9.19
CA TYR A 228 -4.34 10.49 10.62
C TYR A 228 -5.82 10.40 10.94
N TYR A 229 -6.11 9.72 12.04
CA TYR A 229 -7.41 9.65 12.62
C TYR A 229 -7.25 9.30 14.10
N ASP A 230 -8.14 9.82 14.93
CA ASP A 230 -8.21 9.37 16.30
C ASP A 230 -8.98 8.04 16.36
N LYS A 231 -8.30 7.01 16.86
CA LYS A 231 -8.86 5.65 17.03
C LYS A 231 -10.02 5.60 18.01
N LYS A 232 -10.15 6.58 18.92
CA LYS A 232 -11.23 6.65 19.91
C LYS A 232 -12.52 7.19 19.30
N THR A 233 -12.41 8.15 18.38
CA THR A 233 -13.57 8.80 17.74
C THR A 233 -14.00 8.11 16.45
N VAL A 234 -13.06 7.54 15.68
CA VAL A 234 -13.39 6.81 14.45
C VAL A 234 -13.85 5.39 14.77
N THR A 235 -14.97 5.00 14.17
CA THR A 235 -15.59 3.68 14.36
C THR A 235 -14.63 2.54 14.03
N ARG A 236 -14.30 1.73 15.04
CA ARG A 236 -13.55 0.48 14.86
C ARG A 236 -14.46 -0.63 14.34
N VAL A 237 -14.04 -1.26 13.23
CA VAL A 237 -14.69 -2.44 12.66
C VAL A 237 -13.99 -3.69 13.17
N LEU A 238 -14.75 -4.61 13.75
CA LEU A 238 -14.29 -5.95 14.10
C LEU A 238 -14.55 -6.87 12.91
N VAL A 239 -13.50 -7.29 12.22
CA VAL A 239 -13.62 -8.05 10.95
C VAL A 239 -14.44 -9.33 11.10
N SER A 240 -14.38 -9.98 12.26
CA SER A 240 -15.13 -11.21 12.59
C SER A 240 -16.56 -10.96 13.10
N LYS A 241 -16.96 -9.71 13.35
CA LYS A 241 -18.23 -9.35 14.00
C LYS A 241 -18.88 -8.13 13.36
N THR A 242 -19.01 -8.10 12.04
CA THR A 242 -19.81 -7.06 11.38
C THR A 242 -21.31 -7.40 11.50
N ARG A 243 -22.17 -6.38 11.31
CA ARG A 243 -23.62 -6.54 11.45
C ARG A 243 -24.18 -7.55 10.47
N GLY A 244 -23.63 -7.59 9.26
CA GLY A 244 -23.94 -8.58 8.23
C GLY A 244 -23.66 -10.03 8.64
N TYR A 245 -22.74 -10.29 9.57
CA TYR A 245 -22.42 -11.64 10.05
C TYR A 245 -23.11 -12.02 11.36
N MET A 246 -24.00 -11.18 11.90
CA MET A 246 -24.78 -11.58 13.06
C MET A 246 -25.73 -12.71 12.72
N LYS A 247 -25.66 -13.77 13.51
CA LYS A 247 -26.60 -14.89 13.47
C LYS A 247 -27.53 -14.84 14.68
N LYS A 248 -28.70 -15.46 14.52
CA LYS A 248 -29.66 -15.71 15.59
C LYS A 248 -29.97 -17.21 15.62
N PRO A 249 -30.26 -17.78 16.80
CA PRO A 249 -30.74 -19.14 16.89
C PRO A 249 -32.02 -19.31 16.05
N ALA A 250 -32.12 -20.41 15.34
CA ALA A 250 -33.31 -20.78 14.58
C ALA A 250 -33.45 -22.30 14.56
N VAL A 251 -34.68 -22.78 14.70
CA VAL A 251 -34.98 -24.19 14.52
C VAL A 251 -35.28 -24.42 13.05
N MET A 252 -34.45 -25.21 12.38
CA MET A 252 -34.64 -25.64 11.00
C MET A 252 -34.85 -27.16 11.04
N ASP A 253 -36.00 -27.62 10.58
CA ASP A 253 -36.38 -29.04 10.54
C ASP A 253 -36.25 -29.75 11.91
N GLY A 254 -36.62 -29.06 12.99
CA GLY A 254 -36.56 -29.59 14.36
C GLY A 254 -35.16 -29.59 14.99
N ILE A 255 -34.12 -29.18 14.25
CA ILE A 255 -32.74 -29.09 14.75
C ILE A 255 -32.43 -27.63 15.10
N LEU A 256 -31.85 -27.42 16.29
CA LEU A 256 -31.35 -26.11 16.69
C LEU A 256 -30.15 -25.75 15.83
N GLY A 257 -30.31 -24.76 14.97
CA GLY A 257 -29.26 -24.18 14.14
C GLY A 257 -29.16 -22.67 14.32
N GLU A 258 -28.43 -22.05 13.41
CA GLU A 258 -28.29 -20.60 13.35
C GLU A 258 -28.73 -20.11 11.98
N THR A 259 -29.49 -19.02 11.95
CA THR A 259 -29.80 -18.28 10.72
C THR A 259 -29.27 -16.87 10.80
N TRP A 260 -29.11 -16.21 9.65
CA TRP A 260 -28.66 -14.83 9.62
C TRP A 260 -29.72 -13.92 10.24
N LYS A 261 -29.29 -13.04 11.15
CA LYS A 261 -30.18 -12.06 11.76
C LYS A 261 -30.62 -11.00 10.74
N TYR A 262 -29.70 -10.60 9.85
CA TYR A 262 -29.92 -9.54 8.88
C TYR A 262 -29.79 -10.03 7.43
N GLU A 263 -30.90 -9.92 6.71
CA GLU A 263 -31.07 -10.22 5.29
C GLU A 263 -31.21 -8.95 4.43
N ARG A 264 -31.28 -9.12 3.09
CA ARG A 264 -31.49 -8.06 2.10
C ARG A 264 -32.59 -7.06 2.50
N LYS A 265 -33.72 -7.54 3.03
CA LYS A 265 -34.87 -6.70 3.41
C LYS A 265 -34.57 -5.65 4.48
N HIS A 266 -33.50 -5.81 5.24
CA HIS A 266 -33.08 -4.87 6.30
C HIS A 266 -32.06 -3.84 5.81
N VAL A 267 -31.48 -4.06 4.62
CA VAL A 267 -30.57 -3.08 3.99
C VAL A 267 -31.42 -2.01 3.30
N SER A 268 -31.07 -0.75 3.54
CA SER A 268 -31.72 0.38 2.89
C SER A 268 -31.00 0.75 1.60
N ASP A 269 -29.68 0.97 1.68
CA ASP A 269 -28.86 1.37 0.53
C ASP A 269 -27.37 1.06 0.77
N ILE A 270 -26.58 1.10 -0.30
CA ILE A 270 -25.11 1.11 -0.26
C ILE A 270 -24.65 2.55 -0.51
N LEU A 271 -23.98 3.14 0.48
CA LEU A 271 -23.48 4.51 0.42
C LEU A 271 -22.12 4.63 -0.29
N GLY A 272 -21.34 3.55 -0.31
CA GLY A 272 -19.99 3.58 -0.87
C GLY A 272 -19.35 2.22 -0.97
N VAL A 273 -18.45 2.07 -1.93
CA VAL A 273 -17.63 0.87 -2.11
C VAL A 273 -16.17 1.32 -2.14
N GLY A 274 -15.35 0.75 -1.27
CA GLY A 274 -13.91 1.01 -1.27
C GLY A 274 -13.14 -0.30 -1.32
N TRP A 275 -12.11 -0.32 -2.15
CA TRP A 275 -11.20 -1.45 -2.27
C TRP A 275 -9.77 -0.99 -2.04
N LYS A 276 -8.92 -1.97 -1.71
CA LYS A 276 -7.49 -1.75 -1.60
C LYS A 276 -6.91 -1.64 -3.01
N ILE A 277 -6.23 -0.54 -3.28
CA ILE A 277 -5.35 -0.36 -4.45
C ILE A 277 -3.94 -0.49 -3.89
N GLU A 278 -3.03 -1.14 -4.62
CA GLU A 278 -1.63 -1.17 -4.22
C GLU A 278 -1.07 0.25 -4.33
N ASP A 279 -0.45 0.72 -3.24
CA ASP A 279 -0.08 2.14 -3.08
C ASP A 279 1.01 2.60 -4.09
N ASP A 280 1.60 1.66 -4.85
CA ASP A 280 2.69 1.90 -5.82
C ASP A 280 2.23 2.13 -7.28
N ASP A 281 0.93 1.93 -7.61
CA ASP A 281 0.43 1.90 -9.00
C ASP A 281 -0.77 2.83 -9.30
N GLU A 282 -0.98 3.88 -8.51
CA GLU A 282 -2.15 4.79 -8.66
C GLU A 282 -2.20 5.54 -10.01
N SER A 283 -1.17 5.46 -10.86
CA SER A 283 -1.06 6.25 -12.10
C SER A 283 -1.21 5.47 -13.41
N ARG A 284 -1.34 4.14 -13.40
CA ARG A 284 -1.42 3.33 -14.64
C ARG A 284 -2.61 2.40 -14.77
N ILE A 285 -3.31 2.08 -13.68
CA ILE A 285 -4.43 1.13 -13.68
C ILE A 285 -5.71 1.87 -13.34
N ASP A 286 -6.73 1.74 -14.18
CA ASP A 286 -8.10 2.14 -13.84
C ASP A 286 -8.53 1.38 -12.58
N PRO A 287 -8.71 2.05 -11.41
CA PRO A 287 -9.05 1.38 -10.17
C PRO A 287 -10.31 0.53 -10.26
N LEU A 288 -11.27 0.94 -11.09
CA LEU A 288 -12.54 0.26 -11.27
C LEU A 288 -12.36 -1.10 -11.95
N ALA A 289 -11.38 -1.23 -12.85
CA ALA A 289 -11.06 -2.47 -13.55
C ALA A 289 -10.64 -3.60 -12.57
N LEU A 290 -10.06 -3.26 -11.41
CA LEU A 290 -9.63 -4.24 -10.40
C LEU A 290 -10.81 -4.99 -9.75
N ILE A 291 -12.02 -4.45 -9.85
CA ILE A 291 -13.21 -5.04 -9.24
C ILE A 291 -14.28 -5.43 -10.25
N GLU A 292 -13.94 -5.46 -11.55
CA GLU A 292 -14.85 -5.88 -12.61
C GLU A 292 -15.40 -7.31 -12.37
N PRO A 293 -16.72 -7.53 -12.44
CA PRO A 293 -17.33 -8.83 -12.15
C PRO A 293 -16.90 -9.91 -13.16
N ALA A 294 -16.26 -10.96 -12.68
CA ALA A 294 -15.73 -12.07 -13.48
C ALA A 294 -15.68 -13.36 -12.64
N THR A 295 -15.96 -14.49 -13.27
CA THR A 295 -16.00 -15.80 -12.60
C THR A 295 -14.58 -16.28 -12.29
N GLY A 296 -14.36 -16.78 -11.07
CA GLY A 296 -13.08 -17.36 -10.66
C GLY A 296 -11.97 -16.35 -10.37
N VAL A 297 -12.27 -15.05 -10.38
CA VAL A 297 -11.29 -13.99 -10.10
C VAL A 297 -11.14 -13.76 -8.59
N MET A 298 -9.88 -13.57 -8.18
CA MET A 298 -9.53 -13.11 -6.84
C MET A 298 -9.54 -11.59 -6.81
N TYR A 299 -10.44 -11.03 -6.01
CA TYR A 299 -10.60 -9.59 -5.89
C TYR A 299 -9.71 -8.99 -4.80
N PRO A 300 -9.30 -7.72 -4.95
CA PRO A 300 -8.69 -6.99 -3.84
C PRO A 300 -9.64 -6.92 -2.65
N GLU A 301 -9.09 -6.66 -1.47
CA GLU A 301 -9.90 -6.44 -0.28
C GLU A 301 -10.92 -5.34 -0.56
N THR A 302 -12.21 -5.66 -0.41
CA THR A 302 -13.33 -4.78 -0.73
C THR A 302 -14.23 -4.65 0.50
N ARG A 303 -14.55 -3.42 0.85
CA ARG A 303 -15.46 -3.06 1.93
C ARG A 303 -16.58 -2.19 1.40
N VAL A 304 -17.78 -2.41 1.92
CA VAL A 304 -19.01 -1.81 1.42
C VAL A 304 -19.68 -1.06 2.56
N PHE A 305 -19.84 0.24 2.39
CA PHE A 305 -20.47 1.11 3.37
C PHE A 305 -21.98 1.05 3.20
N VAL A 306 -22.66 0.41 4.15
CA VAL A 306 -24.08 0.07 4.07
C VAL A 306 -24.87 0.95 5.04
N VAL A 307 -26.03 1.44 4.60
CA VAL A 307 -27.06 2.01 5.48
C VAL A 307 -28.21 1.01 5.63
N TRP A 308 -28.58 0.74 6.88
CA TRP A 308 -29.66 -0.17 7.25
C TRP A 308 -30.98 0.60 7.38
N LYS A 309 -32.11 -0.11 7.30
CA LYS A 309 -33.44 0.52 7.41
C LYS A 309 -33.74 1.13 8.77
N ASP A 310 -33.02 0.73 9.80
CA ASP A 310 -33.07 1.38 11.13
C ASP A 310 -32.14 2.59 11.24
N GLY A 311 -31.50 3.01 10.15
CA GLY A 311 -30.66 4.20 10.07
C GLY A 311 -29.21 3.97 10.49
N GLU A 312 -28.85 2.82 11.05
CA GLU A 312 -27.46 2.50 11.35
C GLU A 312 -26.64 2.45 10.05
N LYS A 313 -25.34 2.75 10.16
CA LYS A 313 -24.40 2.66 9.05
C LYS A 313 -23.20 1.82 9.44
N THR A 314 -22.89 0.79 8.67
CA THR A 314 -21.79 -0.13 8.98
C THR A 314 -20.93 -0.39 7.77
N LEU A 315 -19.71 -0.87 8.02
CA LEU A 315 -18.80 -1.31 6.98
C LEU A 315 -18.85 -2.84 6.87
N GLU A 316 -19.37 -3.33 5.76
CA GLU A 316 -19.57 -4.74 5.49
C GLU A 316 -18.57 -5.29 4.47
N THR A 317 -18.51 -6.62 4.35
CA THR A 317 -17.60 -7.29 3.40
C THR A 317 -18.28 -7.56 2.06
N ARG A 318 -17.47 -7.79 1.02
CA ARG A 318 -17.93 -8.34 -0.27
C ARG A 318 -18.78 -9.60 -0.11
N ALA A 319 -18.39 -10.51 0.78
CA ALA A 319 -19.12 -11.74 1.04
C ALA A 319 -20.52 -11.50 1.64
N PHE A 320 -20.69 -10.48 2.48
CA PHE A 320 -22.03 -10.08 2.93
C PHE A 320 -22.91 -9.63 1.75
N ILE A 321 -22.38 -8.78 0.86
CA ILE A 321 -23.14 -8.31 -0.31
C ILE A 321 -23.48 -9.45 -1.26
N ARG A 322 -22.55 -10.37 -1.55
CA ARG A 322 -22.80 -11.59 -2.31
C ARG A 322 -23.94 -12.42 -1.74
N ARG A 323 -24.02 -12.54 -0.41
CA ARG A 323 -25.08 -13.29 0.27
C ARG A 323 -26.46 -12.62 0.17
N ILE A 324 -26.54 -11.29 0.22
CA ILE A 324 -27.81 -10.56 0.17
C ILE A 324 -28.22 -10.14 -1.25
N ALA A 325 -27.37 -10.38 -2.24
CA ALA A 325 -27.73 -10.24 -3.64
C ALA A 325 -28.72 -11.34 -4.01
N ASN A 326 -29.72 -11.00 -4.82
CA ASN A 326 -30.59 -12.01 -5.39
C ASN A 326 -29.82 -12.72 -6.51
N GLY A 327 -29.63 -14.03 -6.38
CA GLY A 327 -28.97 -14.85 -7.40
C GLY A 327 -27.61 -15.38 -6.95
N SER A 328 -26.61 -15.24 -7.81
CA SER A 328 -25.28 -15.83 -7.64
C SER A 328 -24.30 -14.87 -6.95
N ASN A 329 -23.14 -15.40 -6.55
CA ASN A 329 -22.03 -14.56 -6.08
C ASN A 329 -21.63 -13.49 -7.11
N LEU A 330 -21.75 -13.79 -8.41
CA LEU A 330 -21.47 -12.85 -9.48
C LEU A 330 -22.45 -11.67 -9.49
N ASP A 331 -23.72 -11.90 -9.14
CA ASP A 331 -24.71 -10.83 -9.07
C ASP A 331 -24.43 -9.88 -7.89
N GLY A 332 -23.90 -10.42 -6.79
CA GLY A 332 -23.36 -9.59 -5.71
C GLY A 332 -22.14 -8.76 -6.14
N ASP A 333 -21.25 -9.34 -6.94
CA ASP A 333 -20.11 -8.61 -7.49
C ASP A 333 -20.54 -7.50 -8.46
N ARG A 334 -21.56 -7.76 -9.28
CA ARG A 334 -22.17 -6.75 -10.15
C ARG A 334 -22.78 -5.59 -9.38
N LEU A 335 -23.43 -5.85 -8.24
CA LEU A 335 -23.94 -4.79 -7.36
C LEU A 335 -22.82 -3.91 -6.80
N ILE A 336 -21.72 -4.53 -6.36
CA ILE A 336 -20.54 -3.81 -5.86
C ILE A 336 -19.93 -2.94 -6.96
N PHE A 337 -19.70 -3.53 -8.14
CA PHE A 337 -19.12 -2.83 -9.28
C PHE A 337 -20.00 -1.68 -9.77
N GLN A 338 -21.31 -1.91 -9.92
CA GLN A 338 -22.24 -0.89 -10.35
C GLN A 338 -22.26 0.30 -9.39
N LYS A 339 -22.26 0.05 -8.08
CA LYS A 339 -22.18 1.13 -7.09
C LYS A 339 -20.84 1.86 -7.10
N ALA A 340 -19.74 1.15 -7.30
CA ALA A 340 -18.42 1.77 -7.44
C ALA A 340 -18.38 2.70 -8.68
N LYS A 341 -18.90 2.22 -9.82
CA LYS A 341 -19.00 2.97 -11.08
C LYS A 341 -19.91 4.20 -11.00
N GLU A 342 -20.92 4.19 -10.14
CA GLU A 342 -21.77 5.38 -9.89
C GLU A 342 -21.05 6.49 -9.11
N LEU A 343 -19.95 6.16 -8.42
CA LEU A 343 -19.24 7.07 -7.51
C LEU A 343 -17.85 7.50 -8.03
N GLU A 344 -17.36 6.87 -9.10
CA GLU A 344 -16.16 7.26 -9.86
C GLU A 344 -16.55 7.92 -11.17
#